data_AF-A0A7S1X4K9-F1
#
_entry.id   AF-A0A7S1X4K9-F1
#
_cell.length_a   1.000
_cell.length_b   1.000
_cell.length_c   1.000
_cell.angle_alpha   90.00
_cell.angle_beta   90.00
_cell.angle_gamma   90.00
#
_symmetry.space_group_name_H-M   'P 1'
#
loop_
_entity.id
_entity.type
_entity.pdbx_description
1 polymer ?
#
loop_
_entity_poly.entity_id
_entity_poly.type
_entity_poly.pdbx_seq_one_letter_code
_entity_poly.pdbx_strand_id
1 'polypeptide(L)'
;MSGGGRKIIRMEVSFNEGESWELATLRAIEKPTEYGRYWCWMFWELPTTVGALAGSRELWCRGWDEGQNTQPERLTWNLMGMMSNCVFKVKVHPCTAPTTGAPAIKFEQPTQPGALPGGWMARSADDPAAPLPVTSTTAAPVATTATSTVPRPAGNGKTFSWEEIRKHDNEESCWFVVDGRVYDSTRYNKDHPGGATSILLAAGEDASEEFLSIHSQKAKNILSEYYIGDVEGATAAASHLPPAPSTPPAETAGARLVTLQKKKRVSLPLVSRRNISHDTVIFRFGLPTPQHFLGLPVGQHFFIYGKVDGELVVRAYTPITADNVQGYVDLLIKVYKPTPGYPTGGKMSQFLDGLA
;
A
#
# COMPACT_ATOMS: atom_id res chain seq x y z
N MET A 1 -15.32 -4.40 7.93
CA MET A 1 -15.54 -5.34 6.80
C MET A 1 -15.50 -6.77 7.32
N SER A 2 -16.17 -7.71 6.67
CA SER A 2 -16.12 -9.15 7.01
C SER A 2 -15.57 -9.96 5.83
N GLY A 3 -15.02 -11.13 6.11
CA GLY A 3 -14.46 -12.04 5.10
C GLY A 3 -15.52 -12.91 4.43
N GLY A 4 -15.16 -13.54 3.30
CA GLY A 4 -15.99 -14.56 2.64
C GLY A 4 -17.32 -14.04 2.07
N GLY A 5 -17.42 -12.73 1.83
CA GLY A 5 -18.62 -12.11 1.28
C GLY A 5 -19.77 -11.99 2.27
N ARG A 6 -19.52 -12.16 3.58
CA ARG A 6 -20.57 -12.17 4.61
C ARG A 6 -20.99 -10.76 4.99
N LYS A 7 -22.29 -10.54 5.14
CA LYS A 7 -22.81 -9.27 5.62
C LYS A 7 -22.45 -9.06 7.09
N ILE A 8 -21.96 -7.88 7.44
CA ILE A 8 -21.98 -7.42 8.84
C ILE A 8 -23.42 -7.00 9.16
N ILE A 9 -24.03 -7.64 10.13
CA ILE A 9 -25.43 -7.45 10.50
C ILE A 9 -25.60 -6.56 11.72
N ARG A 10 -24.53 -6.37 12.51
CA ARG A 10 -24.57 -5.61 13.75
C ARG A 10 -23.22 -4.97 14.03
N MET A 11 -23.23 -3.70 14.40
CA MET A 11 -22.08 -2.99 14.97
C MET A 11 -22.49 -2.49 16.36
N GLU A 12 -21.63 -2.71 17.34
CA GLU A 12 -21.89 -2.39 18.74
C GLU A 12 -20.76 -1.54 19.29
N VAL A 13 -21.12 -0.58 20.16
CA VAL A 13 -20.16 0.27 20.88
C VAL A 13 -20.42 0.14 22.38
N SER A 14 -19.36 -0.02 23.16
CA SER A 14 -19.43 0.04 24.63
C SER A 14 -18.69 1.27 25.14
N PHE A 15 -19.30 1.92 26.13
CA PHE A 15 -18.81 3.11 26.83
C PHE A 15 -18.27 2.77 28.23
N ASN A 16 -18.37 1.50 28.63
CA ASN A 16 -18.07 0.95 29.96
C ASN A 16 -17.32 -0.39 29.85
N GLU A 17 -16.28 -0.42 29.01
CA GLU A 17 -15.30 -1.52 28.96
C GLU A 17 -15.94 -2.91 28.69
N GLY A 18 -17.04 -2.94 27.92
CA GLY A 18 -17.72 -4.16 27.49
C GLY A 18 -18.85 -4.65 28.38
N GLU A 19 -19.15 -3.97 29.50
CA GLU A 19 -20.25 -4.33 30.40
C GLU A 19 -21.63 -4.20 29.72
N SER A 20 -21.84 -3.11 28.96
CA SER A 20 -23.03 -2.92 28.12
C SER A 20 -22.67 -2.42 26.72
N TRP A 21 -23.58 -2.66 25.78
CA TRP A 21 -23.37 -2.41 24.35
C TRP A 21 -24.55 -1.66 23.75
N GLU A 22 -24.24 -0.57 23.05
CA GLU A 22 -25.20 0.21 22.27
C GLU A 22 -25.13 -0.18 20.80
N LEU A 23 -26.30 -0.29 20.16
CA LEU A 23 -26.43 -0.70 18.77
C LEU A 23 -26.22 0.49 17.83
N ALA A 24 -25.20 0.41 16.98
CA ALA A 24 -24.94 1.42 15.97
C ALA A 24 -25.85 1.25 14.75
N THR A 25 -26.13 2.37 14.07
CA THR A 25 -26.82 2.39 12.78
C THR A 25 -25.84 2.06 11.67
N LEU A 26 -26.16 1.04 10.89
CA LEU A 26 -25.38 0.64 9.72
C LEU A 26 -25.68 1.57 8.53
N ARG A 27 -24.64 2.09 7.89
CA ARG A 27 -24.67 3.04 6.77
C ARG A 27 -23.90 2.48 5.56
N ALA A 28 -24.23 3.01 4.38
CA ALA A 28 -23.54 2.69 3.12
C ALA A 28 -23.37 1.17 2.88
N ILE A 29 -24.47 0.43 3.02
CA ILE A 29 -24.49 -1.01 2.77
C ILE A 29 -24.48 -1.21 1.26
N GLU A 30 -23.44 -1.87 0.74
CA GLU A 30 -23.38 -2.36 -0.63
C GLU A 30 -24.65 -3.16 -0.96
N LYS A 31 -25.14 -3.09 -2.20
CA LYS A 31 -26.18 -4.04 -2.62
C LYS A 31 -25.55 -5.43 -2.68
N PRO A 32 -26.24 -6.48 -2.18
CA PRO A 32 -25.72 -7.82 -2.33
C PRO A 32 -25.56 -8.17 -3.81
N THR A 33 -24.54 -8.98 -4.11
CA THR A 33 -24.44 -9.68 -5.40
C THR A 33 -25.64 -10.63 -5.59
N GLU A 34 -25.77 -11.18 -6.80
CA GLU A 34 -26.81 -12.18 -7.11
C GLU A 34 -26.81 -13.40 -6.16
N TYR A 35 -25.65 -13.71 -5.55
CA TYR A 35 -25.48 -14.79 -4.57
C TYR A 35 -25.60 -14.31 -3.11
N GLY A 36 -26.09 -13.10 -2.87
CA GLY A 36 -26.24 -12.55 -1.52
C GLY A 36 -24.94 -12.08 -0.87
N ARG A 37 -23.81 -11.98 -1.60
CA ARG A 37 -22.49 -11.62 -1.05
C ARG A 37 -22.23 -10.12 -1.03
N TYR A 38 -21.44 -9.67 -0.04
CA TYR A 38 -20.99 -8.29 0.17
C TYR A 38 -19.45 -8.25 0.18
N TRP A 39 -18.84 -7.49 -0.73
CA TRP A 39 -17.39 -7.46 -0.93
C TRP A 39 -16.75 -6.15 -0.49
N CYS A 40 -17.57 -5.13 -0.26
CA CYS A 40 -17.12 -3.82 0.18
C CYS A 40 -17.20 -3.68 1.71
N TRP A 41 -16.41 -2.74 2.22
CA TRP A 41 -16.63 -2.22 3.57
C TRP A 41 -18.00 -1.57 3.71
N MET A 42 -18.43 -1.40 4.96
CA MET A 42 -19.61 -0.63 5.30
C MET A 42 -19.26 0.41 6.34
N PHE A 43 -20.08 1.45 6.42
CA PHE A 43 -19.94 2.48 7.43
C PHE A 43 -20.97 2.24 8.54
N TRP A 44 -20.74 2.81 9.69
CA TRP A 44 -21.68 2.77 10.80
C TRP A 44 -21.53 4.05 11.61
N GLU A 45 -22.61 4.43 12.28
CA GLU A 45 -22.65 5.60 13.15
C GLU A 45 -23.47 5.31 14.40
N LEU A 46 -23.06 5.90 15.51
CA LEU A 46 -23.81 5.87 16.76
C LEU A 46 -23.90 7.29 17.30
N PRO A 47 -25.05 7.96 17.17
CA PRO A 47 -25.29 9.23 17.85
C PRO A 47 -25.15 9.05 19.37
N THR A 48 -24.29 9.83 20.00
CA THR A 48 -24.07 9.78 21.45
C THR A 48 -23.93 11.20 22.03
N THR A 49 -23.93 11.31 23.35
CA THR A 49 -23.80 12.59 24.04
C THR A 49 -22.36 12.84 24.48
N VAL A 50 -21.97 14.11 24.55
CA VAL A 50 -20.66 14.49 25.10
C VAL A 50 -20.52 14.05 26.57
N GLY A 51 -21.62 14.02 27.32
CA GLY A 51 -21.64 13.53 28.70
C GLY A 51 -21.29 12.04 28.81
N ALA A 52 -21.84 11.20 27.92
CA ALA A 52 -21.49 9.78 27.85
C ALA A 52 -20.00 9.60 27.54
N LEU A 53 -19.48 10.34 26.56
CA LEU A 53 -18.06 10.32 26.21
C LEU A 53 -17.17 10.80 27.36
N ALA A 54 -17.55 11.86 28.07
CA ALA A 54 -16.78 12.40 29.20
C ALA A 54 -16.73 11.44 30.40
N GLY A 55 -17.78 10.62 30.58
CA GLY A 55 -17.84 9.60 31.63
C GLY A 55 -17.09 8.31 31.29
N SER A 56 -16.73 8.09 30.02
CA SER A 56 -16.03 6.90 29.57
C SER A 56 -14.51 7.00 29.74
N ARG A 57 -13.87 5.87 30.07
CA ARG A 57 -12.40 5.72 30.02
C ARG A 57 -11.94 5.15 28.68
N GLU A 58 -12.74 4.27 28.11
CA GLU A 58 -12.48 3.61 26.83
C GLU A 58 -13.77 3.47 26.03
N LEU A 59 -13.64 3.60 24.70
CA LEU A 59 -14.67 3.22 23.74
C LEU A 59 -14.25 1.92 23.10
N TRP A 60 -15.13 0.92 23.16
CA TRP A 60 -14.90 -0.38 22.52
C TRP A 60 -15.87 -0.51 21.35
N CYS A 61 -15.41 -1.01 20.21
CA CYS A 61 -16.32 -1.34 19.11
C CYS A 61 -16.06 -2.74 18.55
N ARG A 62 -17.16 -3.41 18.17
CA ARG A 62 -17.13 -4.75 17.56
C ARG A 62 -18.26 -4.93 16.56
N GLY A 63 -18.03 -5.82 15.60
CA GLY A 63 -19.01 -6.22 14.60
C GLY A 63 -19.42 -7.69 14.69
N TRP A 64 -20.65 -7.99 14.26
CA TRP A 64 -21.16 -9.34 14.05
C TRP A 64 -21.48 -9.57 12.58
N ASP A 65 -21.07 -10.71 12.05
CA ASP A 65 -21.45 -11.15 10.70
C ASP A 65 -22.77 -11.94 10.68
N GLU A 66 -23.33 -12.17 9.49
CA GLU A 66 -24.54 -12.98 9.29
C GLU A 66 -24.38 -14.45 9.73
N GLY A 67 -23.15 -14.91 9.92
CA GLY A 67 -22.82 -16.20 10.52
C GLY A 67 -22.77 -16.16 12.06
N GLN A 68 -23.23 -15.07 12.68
CA GLN A 68 -23.19 -14.84 14.13
C GLN A 68 -21.78 -14.88 14.73
N ASN A 69 -20.74 -14.58 13.93
CA ASN A 69 -19.37 -14.48 14.43
C ASN A 69 -19.07 -13.05 14.85
N THR A 70 -18.50 -12.90 16.05
CA THR A 70 -18.00 -11.62 16.57
C THR A 70 -16.48 -11.62 16.69
N GLN A 71 -15.91 -10.42 16.73
CA GLN A 71 -14.51 -10.19 17.06
C GLN A 71 -14.19 -10.67 18.49
N PRO A 72 -13.01 -11.28 18.72
CA PRO A 72 -12.57 -11.67 20.06
C PRO A 72 -12.25 -10.43 20.91
N GLU A 73 -12.48 -10.49 22.21
CA GLU A 73 -12.19 -9.36 23.10
C GLU A 73 -10.68 -9.12 23.26
N ARG A 74 -9.91 -10.21 23.33
CA ARG A 74 -8.45 -10.17 23.50
C ARG A 74 -7.74 -10.37 22.18
N LEU A 75 -6.59 -9.74 22.06
CA LEU A 75 -5.70 -9.89 20.92
C LEU A 75 -5.24 -11.36 20.81
N THR A 76 -5.48 -11.96 19.65
CA THR A 76 -4.89 -13.26 19.29
C THR A 76 -3.58 -13.02 18.57
N TRP A 77 -2.47 -13.15 19.28
CA TRP A 77 -1.15 -13.06 18.70
C TRP A 77 -0.84 -14.27 17.82
N ASN A 78 -0.22 -14.03 16.67
CA ASN A 78 0.38 -15.05 15.82
C ASN A 78 1.73 -14.55 15.30
N LEU A 79 2.57 -15.49 14.85
CA LEU A 79 3.94 -15.21 14.40
C LEU A 79 4.02 -14.08 13.35
N MET A 80 3.00 -13.97 12.49
CA MET A 80 2.98 -13.01 11.38
C MET A 80 2.34 -11.67 11.76
N GLY A 81 1.74 -11.55 12.95
CA GLY A 81 0.95 -10.38 13.34
C GLY A 81 -0.26 -10.12 12.42
N MET A 82 -0.67 -11.09 11.62
CA MET A 82 -1.72 -10.95 10.62
C MET A 82 -3.10 -11.21 11.20
N MET A 83 -4.14 -10.68 10.56
CA MET A 83 -5.55 -10.91 10.94
C MET A 83 -5.87 -10.58 12.41
N SER A 84 -5.16 -9.60 12.98
CA SER A 84 -5.51 -9.03 14.28
C SER A 84 -6.86 -8.32 14.19
N ASN A 85 -7.92 -8.99 14.65
CA ASN A 85 -9.29 -8.50 14.56
C ASN A 85 -9.99 -8.40 15.93
N CYS A 86 -9.24 -8.30 17.04
CA CYS A 86 -9.88 -8.15 18.34
C CYS A 86 -10.72 -6.85 18.43
N VAL A 87 -11.54 -6.74 19.47
CA VAL A 87 -12.31 -5.52 19.78
C VAL A 87 -11.38 -4.31 19.72
N PHE A 88 -11.78 -3.30 18.94
CA PHE A 88 -10.98 -2.11 18.75
C PHE A 88 -11.28 -1.11 19.87
N LYS A 89 -10.23 -0.56 20.49
CA LYS A 89 -10.32 0.23 21.74
C LYS A 89 -9.71 1.60 21.57
N VAL A 90 -10.48 2.64 21.88
CA VAL A 90 -10.02 4.04 21.89
C VAL A 90 -10.02 4.54 23.32
N LYS A 91 -8.88 5.06 23.79
CA LYS A 91 -8.78 5.68 25.12
C LYS A 91 -9.40 7.07 25.10
N VAL A 92 -10.11 7.40 26.16
CA VAL A 92 -10.77 8.69 26.32
C VAL A 92 -10.15 9.42 27.49
N HIS A 93 -9.63 10.63 27.22
CA HIS A 93 -8.92 11.44 28.19
C HIS A 93 -9.62 12.80 28.33
N PRO A 94 -10.26 13.08 29.47
CA PRO A 94 -10.65 14.44 29.82
C PRO A 94 -9.39 15.31 29.84
N CYS A 95 -9.42 16.43 29.12
CA CYS A 95 -8.28 17.33 29.03
C CYS A 95 -8.74 18.78 28.89
N THR A 96 -7.78 19.68 28.79
CA THR A 96 -8.02 21.09 28.46
C THR A 96 -7.56 21.32 27.03
N ALA A 97 -8.38 21.97 26.21
CA ALA A 97 -8.02 22.33 24.85
C ALA A 97 -6.81 23.28 24.86
N PRO A 98 -5.67 22.93 24.21
CA PRO A 98 -4.45 23.74 24.27
C PRO A 98 -4.63 25.16 23.72
N THR A 99 -5.57 25.34 22.79
CA THR A 99 -5.82 26.60 22.09
C THR A 99 -6.78 27.53 22.83
N THR A 100 -7.72 27.00 23.61
CA THR A 100 -8.80 27.79 24.21
C THR A 100 -8.87 27.72 25.73
N GLY A 101 -8.14 26.80 26.38
CA GLY A 101 -8.23 26.59 27.82
C GLY A 101 -9.56 25.98 28.29
N ALA A 102 -10.44 25.61 27.37
CA ALA A 102 -11.76 25.04 27.70
C ALA A 102 -11.66 23.53 28.00
N PRO A 103 -12.59 22.98 28.80
CA PRO A 103 -12.73 21.53 28.94
C PRO A 103 -12.92 20.85 27.58
N ALA A 104 -12.17 19.79 27.35
CA ALA A 104 -12.16 19.03 26.11
C ALA A 104 -12.01 17.53 26.39
N ILE A 105 -12.21 16.72 25.36
CA ILE A 105 -12.01 15.27 25.41
C ILE A 105 -11.02 14.92 24.31
N LYS A 106 -9.90 14.31 24.70
CA LYS A 106 -8.91 13.77 23.78
C LYS A 106 -9.15 12.27 23.58
N PHE A 107 -9.26 11.86 22.33
CA PHE A 107 -9.31 10.45 21.94
C PHE A 107 -7.93 9.97 21.53
N GLU A 108 -7.52 8.83 22.06
CA GLU A 108 -6.24 8.22 21.73
C GLU A 108 -6.44 6.83 21.14
N GLN A 109 -5.97 6.67 19.91
CA GLN A 109 -6.00 5.42 19.17
C GLN A 109 -4.98 4.41 19.74
N PRO A 110 -5.11 3.10 19.48
CA PRO A 110 -4.11 2.11 19.91
C PRO A 110 -2.70 2.42 19.40
N THR A 111 -2.58 2.78 18.12
CA THR A 111 -1.34 3.20 17.47
C THR A 111 -1.61 4.36 16.51
N GLN A 112 -0.56 5.05 16.08
CA GLN A 112 -0.65 6.00 14.97
C GLN A 112 -0.48 5.31 13.61
N PRO A 113 -1.01 5.88 12.52
CA PRO A 113 -0.82 5.34 11.17
C PRO A 113 0.65 5.26 10.76
N GLY A 114 1.04 4.16 10.13
CA GLY A 114 2.39 3.97 9.61
C GLY A 114 3.44 3.81 10.72
N ALA A 115 4.59 4.46 10.55
CA ALA A 115 5.71 4.41 11.50
C ALA A 115 5.70 5.58 12.50
N LEU A 116 4.57 6.27 12.64
CA LEU A 116 4.47 7.40 13.56
C LEU A 116 4.44 6.90 15.01
N PRO A 117 5.19 7.53 15.93
CA PRO A 117 5.13 7.19 17.34
C PRO A 117 3.82 7.68 17.97
N GLY A 118 3.35 6.96 19.00
CA GLY A 118 2.20 7.34 19.81
C GLY A 118 1.01 6.38 19.69
N GLY A 119 -0.09 6.76 20.33
CA GLY A 119 -1.19 5.85 20.65
C GLY A 119 -0.93 5.13 21.98
N TRP A 120 -1.99 4.66 22.63
CA TRP A 120 -1.88 4.16 23.99
C TRP A 120 -1.13 2.82 24.10
N MET A 121 -0.98 2.07 22.98
CA MET A 121 -0.14 0.87 22.94
C MET A 121 1.35 1.18 22.71
N ALA A 122 1.70 2.42 22.34
CA ALA A 122 3.09 2.84 22.30
C ALA A 122 3.59 3.00 23.74
N ARG A 123 4.41 2.04 24.21
CA ARG A 123 4.94 2.05 25.57
C ARG A 123 5.72 3.33 25.84
N SER A 124 5.39 4.04 26.93
CA SER A 124 6.32 4.98 27.54
C SER A 124 7.51 4.21 28.11
N ALA A 125 8.69 4.80 28.09
CA ALA A 125 9.91 4.18 28.61
C ALA A 125 9.85 3.80 30.11
N ASP A 126 8.84 4.28 30.84
CA ASP A 126 8.74 4.23 32.30
C ASP A 126 7.67 3.25 32.86
N ASP A 127 7.12 2.31 32.09
CA ASP A 127 6.12 1.35 32.60
C ASP A 127 6.76 0.08 33.23
N PRO A 128 6.67 -0.13 34.56
CA PRO A 128 7.32 -1.23 35.27
C PRO A 128 6.70 -2.62 35.05
N ALA A 129 5.59 -2.74 34.31
CA ALA A 129 5.00 -4.03 33.93
C ALA A 129 5.47 -4.56 32.55
N ALA A 130 6.44 -3.91 31.92
CA ALA A 130 6.95 -4.29 30.62
C ALA A 130 7.76 -5.62 30.68
N PRO A 131 7.45 -6.63 29.85
CA PRO A 131 8.42 -7.68 29.54
C PRO A 131 9.66 -7.02 28.91
N LEU A 132 10.84 -7.55 29.27
CA LEU A 132 12.18 -7.01 29.02
C LEU A 132 12.34 -6.44 27.60
N PRO A 133 13.01 -5.28 27.46
CA PRO A 133 13.29 -4.72 26.15
C PRO A 133 14.26 -5.63 25.40
N VAL A 134 13.88 -6.05 24.19
CA VAL A 134 14.87 -6.44 23.18
C VAL A 134 15.67 -5.18 22.86
N THR A 135 16.90 -5.17 23.37
CA THR A 135 17.91 -4.13 23.16
C THR A 135 18.04 -3.82 21.67
N SER A 136 17.44 -2.71 21.25
CA SER A 136 17.80 -2.03 20.01
C SER A 136 18.55 -0.78 20.41
N THR A 137 19.87 -0.86 20.27
CA THR A 137 20.84 0.18 20.60
C THR A 137 20.47 1.50 19.93
N THR A 138 20.32 2.53 20.75
CA THR A 138 20.16 3.93 20.39
C THR A 138 21.33 4.41 19.54
N ALA A 139 21.06 5.12 18.43
CA ALA A 139 22.05 5.97 17.77
C ALA A 139 21.48 7.39 17.59
N ALA A 140 22.30 8.36 17.97
CA ALA A 140 22.03 9.79 18.15
C ALA A 140 21.74 10.54 16.82
N PRO A 141 21.29 11.82 16.86
CA PRO A 141 20.82 12.53 15.68
C PRO A 141 22.00 13.12 14.90
N VAL A 142 21.98 12.98 13.57
CA VAL A 142 22.85 13.76 12.68
C VAL A 142 21.99 14.32 11.56
N ALA A 143 21.77 15.63 11.61
CA ALA A 143 21.45 16.42 10.44
C ALA A 143 22.71 16.51 9.56
N THR A 144 22.58 16.23 8.27
CA THR A 144 22.97 17.10 7.14
C THR A 144 22.96 16.28 5.85
N THR A 145 22.23 16.81 4.87
CA THR A 145 22.33 16.71 3.41
C THR A 145 23.44 15.79 2.85
N ALA A 146 23.06 14.67 2.23
CA ALA A 146 23.92 13.94 1.30
C ALA A 146 23.07 13.23 0.23
N THR A 147 23.51 13.38 -1.02
CA THR A 147 22.99 12.80 -2.25
C THR A 147 22.75 11.29 -2.12
N SER A 148 21.60 10.83 -2.61
CA SER A 148 21.15 9.43 -2.54
C SER A 148 22.02 8.53 -3.43
N THR A 149 23.10 7.96 -2.90
CA THR A 149 23.88 6.90 -3.55
C THR A 149 23.84 5.62 -2.71
N VAL A 150 23.70 4.47 -3.36
CA VAL A 150 23.71 3.16 -2.68
C VAL A 150 25.12 2.89 -2.11
N PRO A 151 25.26 2.37 -0.86
CA PRO A 151 26.56 1.95 -0.35
C PRO A 151 27.16 0.89 -1.28
N ARG A 152 28.40 1.09 -1.72
CA ARG A 152 29.07 0.27 -2.73
C ARG A 152 29.78 -0.92 -2.07
N PRO A 153 29.26 -2.17 -2.11
CA PRO A 153 30.07 -3.34 -1.75
C PRO A 153 31.27 -3.47 -2.71
N ALA A 154 32.40 -3.96 -2.18
CA ALA A 154 33.61 -4.19 -2.95
C ALA A 154 33.33 -5.14 -4.13
N GLY A 155 33.75 -4.77 -5.34
CA GLY A 155 33.54 -5.58 -6.53
C GLY A 155 34.26 -6.92 -6.40
N ASN A 156 33.56 -8.01 -6.71
CA ASN A 156 34.10 -9.37 -6.63
C ASN A 156 34.75 -9.83 -7.96
N GLY A 157 34.95 -8.91 -8.92
CA GLY A 157 35.58 -9.15 -10.22
C GLY A 157 34.72 -9.93 -11.22
N LYS A 158 33.50 -10.34 -10.83
CA LYS A 158 32.56 -11.03 -11.72
C LYS A 158 31.76 -9.99 -12.51
N THR A 159 31.70 -10.19 -13.82
CA THR A 159 30.87 -9.38 -14.72
C THR A 159 29.85 -10.27 -15.42
N PHE A 160 28.67 -9.74 -15.68
CA PHE A 160 27.58 -10.46 -16.34
C PHE A 160 27.05 -9.67 -17.54
N SER A 161 26.82 -10.37 -18.65
CA SER A 161 26.19 -9.79 -19.83
C SER A 161 24.68 -9.63 -19.63
N TRP A 162 24.07 -8.70 -20.35
CA TRP A 162 22.61 -8.54 -20.37
C TRP A 162 21.86 -9.76 -20.90
N GLU A 163 22.49 -10.56 -21.76
CA GLU A 163 21.90 -11.82 -22.23
C GLU A 163 21.80 -12.85 -21.11
N GLU A 164 22.78 -12.90 -20.21
CA GLU A 164 22.75 -13.78 -19.06
C GLU A 164 21.74 -13.30 -18.02
N ILE A 165 21.78 -12.01 -17.66
CA ILE A 165 20.88 -11.42 -16.66
C ILE A 165 19.41 -11.67 -17.00
N ARG A 166 19.03 -11.57 -18.28
CA ARG A 166 17.65 -11.78 -18.74
C ARG A 166 17.14 -13.21 -18.62
N LYS A 167 18.01 -14.21 -18.44
CA LYS A 167 17.58 -15.60 -18.20
C LYS A 167 17.02 -15.80 -16.79
N HIS A 168 17.29 -14.86 -15.88
CA HIS A 168 16.92 -14.92 -14.47
C HIS A 168 15.70 -14.02 -14.18
N ASP A 169 14.57 -14.36 -14.80
CA ASP A 169 13.37 -13.52 -14.85
C ASP A 169 12.14 -14.06 -14.09
N ASN A 170 12.34 -15.10 -13.25
CA ASN A 170 11.28 -15.89 -12.61
C ASN A 170 11.53 -16.15 -11.11
N GLU A 171 10.61 -16.85 -10.42
CA GLU A 171 10.66 -17.01 -8.95
C GLU A 171 11.81 -17.92 -8.47
N GLU A 172 12.21 -18.88 -9.29
CA GLU A 172 13.31 -19.82 -9.01
C GLU A 172 14.68 -19.26 -9.40
N SER A 173 14.69 -18.19 -10.21
CA SER A 173 15.90 -17.51 -10.63
C SER A 173 15.59 -16.05 -10.95
N CYS A 174 15.92 -15.15 -10.01
CA CYS A 174 15.48 -13.76 -10.02
C CYS A 174 16.67 -12.81 -9.86
N TRP A 175 17.17 -12.29 -10.97
CA TRP A 175 18.23 -11.30 -10.97
C TRP A 175 17.72 -9.96 -11.45
N PHE A 176 18.30 -8.86 -10.98
CA PHE A 176 17.98 -7.51 -11.45
C PHE A 176 19.19 -6.61 -11.30
N VAL A 177 19.18 -5.50 -12.02
CA VAL A 177 20.27 -4.52 -12.01
C VAL A 177 19.88 -3.28 -11.22
N VAL A 178 20.77 -2.80 -10.35
CA VAL A 178 20.66 -1.48 -9.69
C VAL A 178 22.01 -0.78 -9.80
N ASP A 179 22.04 0.39 -10.40
CA ASP A 179 23.22 1.25 -10.56
C ASP A 179 24.40 0.51 -11.22
N GLY A 180 24.12 -0.24 -12.30
CA GLY A 180 25.11 -1.01 -13.04
C GLY A 180 25.61 -2.30 -12.36
N ARG A 181 24.96 -2.71 -11.27
CA ARG A 181 25.30 -3.90 -10.48
C ARG A 181 24.22 -4.95 -10.51
N VAL A 182 24.61 -6.21 -10.57
CA VAL A 182 23.72 -7.36 -10.64
C VAL A 182 23.51 -7.95 -9.25
N TYR A 183 22.24 -8.19 -8.91
CA TYR A 183 21.81 -8.74 -7.64
C TYR A 183 20.97 -9.99 -7.86
N ASP A 184 21.20 -11.03 -7.05
CA ASP A 184 20.39 -12.25 -7.03
C ASP A 184 19.47 -12.26 -5.82
N SER A 185 18.19 -11.93 -6.03
CA SER A 185 17.17 -11.95 -4.97
C SER A 185 16.39 -13.24 -4.89
N THR A 186 16.77 -14.31 -5.59
CA THR A 186 16.03 -15.58 -5.61
C THR A 186 15.65 -16.05 -4.20
N ARG A 187 16.58 -15.93 -3.25
CA ARG A 187 16.36 -16.31 -1.84
C ARG A 187 15.57 -15.29 -1.03
N TYR A 188 15.53 -14.04 -1.48
CA TYR A 188 14.89 -12.92 -0.77
C TYR A 188 13.48 -12.62 -1.28
N ASN A 189 13.07 -13.18 -2.42
CA ASN A 189 11.76 -12.94 -3.04
C ASN A 189 10.61 -13.07 -2.01
N LYS A 190 10.64 -14.10 -1.16
CA LYS A 190 9.58 -14.36 -0.16
C LYS A 190 9.66 -13.47 1.08
N ASP A 191 10.83 -12.91 1.36
CA ASP A 191 11.11 -12.07 2.52
C ASP A 191 11.00 -10.58 2.20
N HIS A 192 10.72 -10.22 0.93
CA HIS A 192 10.55 -8.84 0.53
C HIS A 192 9.27 -8.23 1.12
N PRO A 193 9.34 -7.12 1.87
CA PRO A 193 8.17 -6.50 2.51
C PRO A 193 7.07 -6.03 1.54
N GLY A 194 7.41 -5.82 0.26
CA GLY A 194 6.47 -5.50 -0.82
C GLY A 194 5.92 -6.73 -1.55
N GLY A 195 6.27 -7.94 -1.09
CA GLY A 195 5.91 -9.22 -1.68
C GLY A 195 6.77 -9.61 -2.86
N ALA A 196 6.92 -10.93 -3.08
CA ALA A 196 7.72 -11.51 -4.15
C ALA A 196 7.38 -10.96 -5.54
N THR A 197 6.09 -10.68 -5.79
CA THR A 197 5.61 -10.15 -7.07
C THR A 197 6.25 -8.81 -7.44
N SER A 198 6.58 -7.97 -6.46
CA SER A 198 7.20 -6.66 -6.70
C SER A 198 8.62 -6.79 -7.25
N ILE A 199 9.41 -7.73 -6.72
CA ILE A 199 10.75 -8.02 -7.24
C ILE A 199 10.66 -8.75 -8.59
N LEU A 200 9.74 -9.71 -8.73
CA LEU A 200 9.60 -10.50 -9.95
C LEU A 200 9.20 -9.68 -11.18
N LEU A 201 8.54 -8.54 -10.97
CA LEU A 201 8.25 -7.58 -12.04
C LEU A 201 9.54 -6.97 -12.62
N ALA A 202 10.56 -6.78 -11.78
CA ALA A 202 11.87 -6.23 -12.15
C ALA A 202 12.91 -7.31 -12.50
N ALA A 203 12.55 -8.59 -12.40
CA ALA A 203 13.46 -9.70 -12.69
C ALA A 203 13.84 -9.73 -14.17
N GLY A 204 15.14 -9.73 -14.44
CA GLY A 204 15.78 -9.66 -15.75
C GLY A 204 15.98 -8.23 -16.28
N GLU A 205 15.66 -7.19 -15.51
CA GLU A 205 15.66 -5.79 -15.97
C GLU A 205 16.55 -4.86 -15.11
N ASP A 206 16.74 -3.63 -15.61
CA ASP A 206 17.32 -2.54 -14.83
C ASP A 206 16.25 -1.91 -13.94
N ALA A 207 16.37 -2.14 -12.64
CA ALA A 207 15.46 -1.66 -11.62
C ALA A 207 15.97 -0.40 -10.91
N SER A 208 17.03 0.24 -11.41
CA SER A 208 17.71 1.35 -10.70
C SER A 208 16.76 2.46 -10.27
N GLU A 209 15.95 2.98 -11.19
CA GLU A 209 15.03 4.08 -10.91
C GLU A 209 13.91 3.68 -9.94
N GLU A 210 13.36 2.49 -10.12
CA GLU A 210 12.25 1.95 -9.32
C GLU A 210 12.72 1.60 -7.91
N PHE A 211 13.90 1.01 -7.78
CA PHE A 211 14.49 0.65 -6.51
C PHE A 211 14.84 1.89 -5.68
N LEU A 212 15.53 2.87 -6.28
CA LEU A 212 16.01 4.07 -5.60
C LEU A 212 14.89 5.00 -5.11
N SER A 213 13.73 4.99 -5.77
CA SER A 213 12.61 5.89 -5.48
C SER A 213 11.70 5.43 -4.34
N ILE A 214 11.65 4.12 -4.05
CA ILE A 214 10.68 3.56 -3.10
C ILE A 214 11.32 2.86 -1.89
N HIS A 215 12.62 2.59 -1.92
CA HIS A 215 13.32 1.85 -0.86
C HIS A 215 14.12 2.75 0.09
N SER A 216 13.99 2.50 1.40
CA SER A 216 14.71 3.22 2.45
C SER A 216 16.20 2.85 2.51
N GLN A 217 17.01 3.60 3.26
CA GLN A 217 18.43 3.30 3.43
C GLN A 217 18.69 1.90 4.03
N LYS A 218 17.76 1.40 4.86
CA LYS A 218 17.83 0.04 5.40
C LYS A 218 17.71 -1.02 4.31
N ALA A 219 16.82 -0.82 3.34
CA ALA A 219 16.65 -1.72 2.21
C ALA A 219 17.87 -1.70 1.27
N LYS A 220 18.53 -0.54 1.11
CA LYS A 220 19.80 -0.44 0.37
C LYS A 220 20.93 -1.26 1.03
N ASN A 221 20.95 -1.35 2.36
CA ASN A 221 21.95 -2.16 3.06
C ASN A 221 21.69 -3.67 2.85
N ILE A 222 20.43 -4.10 2.92
CA ILE A 222 20.06 -5.51 2.65
C ILE A 222 20.41 -5.90 1.21
N LEU A 223 20.18 -4.99 0.24
CA LEU A 223 20.53 -5.22 -1.16
C LEU A 223 22.00 -5.60 -1.35
N SER A 224 22.91 -5.03 -0.55
CA SER A 224 24.35 -5.32 -0.66
C SER A 224 24.71 -6.78 -0.37
N GLU A 225 23.89 -7.51 0.40
CA GLU A 225 24.10 -8.93 0.72
C GLU A 225 23.83 -9.85 -0.47
N TYR A 226 23.02 -9.39 -1.43
CA TYR A 226 22.60 -10.14 -2.61
C TYR A 226 23.40 -9.77 -3.87
N TYR A 227 24.47 -9.00 -3.71
CA TYR A 227 25.35 -8.57 -4.80
C TYR A 227 26.13 -9.76 -5.38
N ILE A 228 26.04 -9.97 -6.69
CA ILE A 228 26.74 -11.08 -7.38
C ILE A 228 27.80 -10.63 -8.37
N GLY A 229 27.76 -9.38 -8.87
CA GLY A 229 28.77 -8.82 -9.78
C GLY A 229 28.33 -7.54 -10.46
N ASP A 230 29.15 -7.02 -11.38
CA ASP A 230 28.86 -5.81 -12.16
C ASP A 230 28.35 -6.18 -13.57
N VAL A 231 27.64 -5.28 -14.26
CA VAL A 231 27.26 -5.50 -15.66
C VAL A 231 28.47 -5.33 -16.57
N GLU A 232 28.66 -6.22 -17.56
CA GLU A 232 29.72 -6.10 -18.56
C GLU A 232 29.68 -4.74 -19.27
N GLY A 233 30.79 -4.00 -19.25
CA GLY A 233 30.90 -2.68 -19.88
C GLY A 233 30.40 -1.51 -19.03
N ALA A 234 30.00 -1.72 -17.78
CA ALA A 234 29.61 -0.65 -16.86
C ALA A 234 30.82 0.24 -16.48
N THR A 235 31.08 1.26 -17.29
CA THR A 235 31.86 2.43 -16.85
C THR A 235 30.92 3.40 -16.13
N ALA A 236 31.42 4.10 -15.12
CA ALA A 236 30.65 4.93 -14.18
C ALA A 236 29.93 6.17 -14.79
N ALA A 237 29.65 6.18 -16.09
CA ALA A 237 29.02 7.29 -16.80
C ALA A 237 28.16 6.89 -18.04
N ALA A 238 27.81 5.63 -18.26
CA ALA A 238 27.08 5.21 -19.47
C ALA A 238 25.61 4.79 -19.24
N SER A 239 24.70 5.74 -19.50
CA SER A 239 23.36 5.59 -20.12
C SER A 239 22.43 4.42 -19.72
N HIS A 240 21.33 4.80 -19.04
CA HIS A 240 20.15 4.05 -18.58
C HIS A 240 19.22 3.44 -19.67
N LEU A 241 19.73 2.85 -20.75
CA LEU A 241 18.86 2.23 -21.75
C LEU A 241 19.32 0.82 -22.13
N PRO A 242 18.50 -0.23 -21.88
CA PRO A 242 18.76 -1.53 -22.46
C PRO A 242 18.57 -1.47 -23.99
N PRO A 243 19.35 -2.21 -24.80
CA PRO A 243 19.00 -2.45 -26.19
C PRO A 243 17.69 -3.25 -26.25
N ALA A 244 16.80 -2.81 -27.13
CA ALA A 244 15.45 -3.35 -27.30
C ALA A 244 15.47 -4.84 -27.67
N PRO A 245 14.60 -5.68 -27.08
CA PRO A 245 14.45 -7.07 -27.54
C PRO A 245 13.79 -7.09 -28.93
N SER A 246 14.49 -7.69 -29.88
CA SER A 246 13.97 -8.00 -31.22
C SER A 246 13.14 -9.28 -31.21
N THR A 247 11.95 -9.19 -31.83
CA THR A 247 11.06 -10.27 -32.32
C THR A 247 9.96 -10.74 -31.35
N PRO A 248 8.66 -10.52 -31.67
CA PRO A 248 7.55 -11.17 -30.99
C PRO A 248 7.31 -12.60 -31.53
N PRO A 249 7.01 -13.59 -30.67
CA PRO A 249 6.44 -14.87 -31.11
C PRO A 249 4.98 -14.69 -31.55
N ALA A 250 4.60 -15.51 -32.53
CA ALA A 250 3.36 -15.47 -33.28
C ALA A 250 2.08 -15.58 -32.43
N GLU A 251 1.05 -14.85 -32.87
CA GLU A 251 -0.31 -14.86 -32.34
C GLU A 251 -0.99 -16.23 -32.50
N THR A 252 -1.50 -16.77 -31.40
CA THR A 252 -2.46 -17.88 -31.42
C THR A 252 -3.88 -17.32 -31.42
N ALA A 253 -4.60 -17.56 -32.51
CA ALA A 253 -6.00 -17.18 -32.69
C ALA A 253 -6.90 -17.82 -31.62
N GLY A 254 -7.70 -16.99 -30.95
CA GLY A 254 -8.71 -17.39 -29.95
C GLY A 254 -8.62 -16.69 -28.59
N ALA A 255 -7.53 -15.97 -28.32
CA ALA A 255 -7.34 -15.28 -27.04
C ALA A 255 -8.16 -13.98 -26.94
N ARG A 256 -8.82 -13.78 -25.81
CA ARG A 256 -9.47 -12.52 -25.42
C ARG A 256 -8.45 -11.37 -25.52
N LEU A 257 -8.78 -10.30 -26.23
CA LEU A 257 -7.91 -9.12 -26.35
C LEU A 257 -7.75 -8.47 -24.97
N VAL A 258 -6.53 -8.52 -24.42
CA VAL A 258 -6.22 -8.06 -23.07
C VAL A 258 -5.18 -6.95 -23.12
N THR A 259 -5.43 -5.88 -22.38
CA THR A 259 -4.59 -4.67 -22.35
C THR A 259 -3.37 -4.85 -21.46
N LEU A 260 -3.54 -5.34 -20.23
CA LEU A 260 -2.44 -5.51 -19.29
C LEU A 260 -1.63 -6.76 -19.64
N GLN A 261 -0.36 -6.56 -19.97
CA GLN A 261 0.61 -7.64 -20.16
C GLN A 261 1.68 -7.54 -19.08
N LYS A 262 2.08 -8.68 -18.51
CA LYS A 262 3.16 -8.71 -17.50
C LYS A 262 4.42 -8.04 -18.07
N LYS A 263 5.07 -7.20 -17.26
CA LYS A 263 6.30 -6.47 -17.59
C LYS A 263 6.20 -5.47 -18.76
N LYS A 264 4.99 -5.14 -19.25
CA LYS A 264 4.80 -4.11 -20.28
C LYS A 264 4.02 -2.92 -19.74
N ARG A 265 4.56 -1.73 -19.98
CA ARG A 265 3.88 -0.46 -19.72
C ARG A 265 3.01 -0.11 -20.92
N VAL A 266 1.75 0.25 -20.66
CA VAL A 266 0.78 0.63 -21.69
C VAL A 266 0.32 2.05 -21.41
N SER A 267 0.35 2.91 -22.43
CA SER A 267 -0.20 4.26 -22.35
C SER A 267 -1.68 4.21 -22.72
N LEU A 268 -2.55 4.71 -21.84
CA LEU A 268 -4.00 4.75 -22.05
C LEU A 268 -4.46 6.22 -22.10
N PRO A 269 -5.17 6.66 -23.14
CA PRO A 269 -5.67 8.02 -23.23
C PRO A 269 -6.79 8.26 -22.21
N LEU A 270 -6.80 9.43 -21.59
CA LEU A 270 -7.94 9.90 -20.80
C LEU A 270 -9.10 10.20 -21.75
N VAL A 271 -10.23 9.52 -21.57
CA VAL A 271 -11.43 9.65 -22.41
C VAL A 271 -12.45 10.57 -21.76
N SER A 272 -12.65 10.45 -20.44
CA SER A 272 -13.58 11.33 -19.73
C SER A 272 -13.21 11.49 -18.27
N ARG A 273 -13.51 12.67 -17.73
CA ARG A 273 -13.35 13.01 -16.32
C ARG A 273 -14.71 13.39 -15.74
N ARG A 274 -15.08 12.81 -14.60
CA ARG A 274 -16.33 13.11 -13.89
C ARG A 274 -16.07 13.42 -12.42
N ASN A 275 -16.37 14.66 -12.02
CA ASN A 275 -16.25 15.09 -10.63
C ASN A 275 -17.44 14.54 -9.82
N ILE A 276 -17.15 13.85 -8.71
CA ILE A 276 -18.15 13.27 -7.79
C ILE A 276 -18.33 14.18 -6.58
N SER A 277 -17.22 14.72 -6.06
CA SER A 277 -17.19 15.74 -5.00
C SER A 277 -16.06 16.74 -5.27
N HIS A 278 -15.87 17.69 -4.35
CA HIS A 278 -14.79 18.69 -4.40
C HIS A 278 -13.36 18.11 -4.43
N ASP A 279 -13.20 16.82 -4.13
CA ASP A 279 -11.92 16.11 -4.01
C ASP A 279 -12.01 14.63 -4.44
N THR A 280 -13.09 14.22 -5.12
CA THR A 280 -13.27 12.84 -5.58
C THR A 280 -13.67 12.87 -7.04
N VAL A 281 -12.90 12.19 -7.89
CA VAL A 281 -13.03 12.24 -9.34
C VAL A 281 -12.97 10.83 -9.91
N ILE A 282 -13.82 10.55 -10.90
CA ILE A 282 -13.74 9.34 -11.71
C ILE A 282 -13.04 9.70 -13.03
N PHE A 283 -11.94 9.01 -13.31
CA PHE A 283 -11.21 9.09 -14.57
C PHE A 283 -11.49 7.85 -15.39
N ARG A 284 -11.92 8.03 -16.64
CA ARG A 284 -12.10 6.96 -17.62
C ARG A 284 -10.95 6.97 -18.60
N PHE A 285 -10.20 5.88 -18.66
CA PHE A 285 -9.15 5.68 -19.65
C PHE A 285 -9.63 4.72 -20.73
N GLY A 286 -9.38 5.06 -21.99
CA GLY A 286 -9.69 4.21 -23.14
C GLY A 286 -8.69 3.06 -23.24
N LEU A 287 -9.18 1.86 -23.49
CA LEU A 287 -8.32 0.72 -23.83
C LEU A 287 -7.89 0.82 -25.31
N PRO A 288 -6.84 0.08 -25.75
CA PRO A 288 -6.30 0.19 -27.11
C PRO A 288 -7.34 0.06 -28.23
N THR A 289 -8.38 -0.76 -28.02
CA THR A 289 -9.54 -0.84 -28.91
C THR A 289 -10.83 -1.02 -28.10
N PRO A 290 -12.01 -0.71 -28.65
CA PRO A 290 -13.30 -0.98 -28.00
C PRO A 290 -13.55 -2.45 -27.62
N GLN A 291 -12.85 -3.41 -28.24
CA GLN A 291 -12.98 -4.85 -27.99
C GLN A 291 -11.99 -5.37 -26.93
N HIS A 292 -11.03 -4.54 -26.49
CA HIS A 292 -10.07 -4.94 -25.46
C HIS A 292 -10.73 -4.97 -24.09
N PHE A 293 -10.27 -5.89 -23.26
CA PHE A 293 -10.52 -5.92 -21.82
C PHE A 293 -9.25 -5.47 -21.09
N LEU A 294 -9.40 -5.07 -19.82
CA LEU A 294 -8.25 -4.69 -19.01
C LEU A 294 -7.32 -5.89 -18.78
N GLY A 295 -7.90 -7.05 -18.43
CA GLY A 295 -7.19 -8.29 -18.08
C GLY A 295 -6.57 -8.25 -16.69
N LEU A 296 -7.32 -7.74 -15.72
CA LEU A 296 -6.91 -7.69 -14.33
C LEU A 296 -7.69 -8.75 -13.51
N PRO A 297 -7.06 -9.85 -13.08
CA PRO A 297 -7.71 -10.83 -12.23
C PRO A 297 -8.25 -10.21 -10.94
N VAL A 298 -9.40 -10.72 -10.47
CA VAL A 298 -10.03 -10.25 -9.23
C VAL A 298 -9.06 -10.40 -8.06
N GLY A 299 -8.95 -9.34 -7.24
CA GLY A 299 -8.01 -9.27 -6.11
C GLY A 299 -6.64 -8.69 -6.46
N GLN A 300 -6.36 -8.39 -7.73
CA GLN A 300 -5.13 -7.72 -8.16
C GLN A 300 -5.33 -6.20 -8.36
N HIS A 301 -4.21 -5.51 -8.59
CA HIS A 301 -4.13 -4.08 -8.89
C HIS A 301 -3.09 -3.85 -9.99
N PHE A 302 -3.10 -2.68 -10.62
CA PHE A 302 -2.06 -2.26 -11.56
C PHE A 302 -1.38 -0.99 -11.09
N PHE A 303 -0.20 -0.71 -11.62
CA PHE A 303 0.57 0.48 -11.29
C PHE A 303 0.35 1.57 -12.33
N ILE A 304 0.14 2.79 -11.83
CA ILE A 304 0.18 4.00 -12.66
C ILE A 304 1.51 4.69 -12.42
N TYR A 305 2.13 5.06 -13.52
CA TYR A 305 3.40 5.75 -13.59
C TYR A 305 3.14 7.19 -14.03
N GLY A 306 3.65 8.16 -13.29
CA GLY A 306 3.50 9.58 -13.60
C GLY A 306 4.79 10.32 -13.26
N LYS A 307 5.20 11.25 -14.11
CA LYS A 307 6.38 12.09 -13.85
C LYS A 307 5.90 13.39 -13.18
N VAL A 308 6.24 13.57 -11.91
CA VAL A 308 5.86 14.74 -11.11
C VAL A 308 7.14 15.45 -10.69
N ASP A 309 7.30 16.72 -11.08
CA ASP A 309 8.48 17.53 -10.79
C ASP A 309 9.82 16.88 -11.21
N GLY A 310 9.78 16.11 -12.31
CA GLY A 310 10.95 15.38 -12.82
C GLY A 310 11.18 14.00 -12.19
N GLU A 311 10.51 13.67 -11.09
CA GLU A 311 10.58 12.37 -10.42
C GLU A 311 9.52 11.40 -10.96
N LEU A 312 9.90 10.14 -11.15
CA LEU A 312 8.95 9.07 -11.45
C LEU A 312 8.20 8.69 -10.18
N VAL A 313 6.89 8.91 -10.17
CA VAL A 313 5.98 8.51 -9.09
C VAL A 313 5.18 7.31 -9.57
N VAL A 314 5.18 6.24 -8.77
CA VAL A 314 4.45 5.00 -9.06
C VAL A 314 3.47 4.71 -7.93
N ARG A 315 2.20 4.42 -8.26
CA ARG A 315 1.18 4.05 -7.27
C ARG A 315 0.27 2.95 -7.80
N ALA A 316 -0.10 2.04 -6.90
CA ALA A 316 -1.06 0.98 -7.17
C ALA A 316 -2.50 1.51 -7.15
N TYR A 317 -3.30 1.06 -8.11
CA TYR A 317 -4.74 1.33 -8.16
C TYR A 317 -5.51 0.07 -8.53
N THR A 318 -6.65 -0.11 -7.86
CA THR A 318 -7.64 -1.11 -8.23
C THR A 318 -8.80 -0.38 -8.94
N PRO A 319 -9.16 -0.79 -10.16
CA PRO A 319 -10.24 -0.14 -10.89
C PRO A 319 -11.60 -0.44 -10.25
N ILE A 320 -12.55 0.47 -10.46
CA ILE A 320 -13.97 0.23 -10.12
C ILE A 320 -14.72 -0.46 -11.27
N THR A 321 -14.09 -0.57 -12.44
CA THR A 321 -14.61 -1.29 -13.60
C THR A 321 -14.28 -2.77 -13.47
N ALA A 322 -15.27 -3.63 -13.69
CA ALA A 322 -15.09 -5.07 -13.71
C ALA A 322 -14.34 -5.52 -14.97
N ASP A 323 -13.60 -6.62 -14.88
CA ASP A 323 -12.76 -7.11 -15.98
C ASP A 323 -13.56 -7.59 -17.20
N ASN A 324 -14.87 -7.81 -17.07
CA ASN A 324 -15.79 -8.16 -18.16
C ASN A 324 -16.28 -6.97 -18.99
N VAL A 325 -15.84 -5.75 -18.69
CA VAL A 325 -16.18 -4.55 -19.46
C VAL A 325 -15.13 -4.31 -20.55
N GLN A 326 -15.59 -3.99 -21.75
CA GLN A 326 -14.72 -3.74 -22.90
C GLN A 326 -14.50 -2.24 -23.14
N GLY A 327 -13.33 -1.91 -23.70
CA GLY A 327 -13.04 -0.60 -24.29
C GLY A 327 -12.62 0.51 -23.33
N TYR A 328 -12.86 0.38 -22.02
CA TYR A 328 -12.43 1.38 -21.05
C TYR A 328 -12.15 0.81 -19.65
N VAL A 329 -11.46 1.61 -18.83
CA VAL A 329 -11.29 1.37 -17.39
C VAL A 329 -11.56 2.66 -16.62
N ASP A 330 -12.39 2.57 -15.57
CA ASP A 330 -12.68 3.68 -14.65
C ASP A 330 -11.90 3.53 -13.34
N LEU A 331 -11.31 4.64 -12.90
CA LEU A 331 -10.63 4.81 -11.63
C LEU A 331 -11.33 5.86 -10.78
N LEU A 332 -11.73 5.49 -9.56
CA LEU A 332 -12.21 6.43 -8.55
C LEU A 332 -11.01 6.92 -7.72
N ILE A 333 -10.67 8.19 -7.87
CA ILE A 333 -9.49 8.79 -7.23
C ILE A 333 -9.94 9.85 -6.23
N LYS A 334 -9.43 9.72 -5.01
CA LYS A 334 -9.46 10.80 -4.01
C LYS A 334 -8.27 11.72 -4.24
N VAL A 335 -8.53 12.99 -4.52
CA VAL A 335 -7.53 14.02 -4.78
C VAL A 335 -7.06 14.62 -3.46
N TYR A 336 -5.87 14.21 -3.01
CA TYR A 336 -5.27 14.75 -1.79
C TYR A 336 -4.63 16.12 -2.06
N LYS A 337 -5.37 17.19 -1.78
CA LYS A 337 -4.91 18.58 -1.91
C LYS A 337 -3.98 18.96 -0.74
N PRO A 338 -3.13 20.00 -0.90
CA PRO A 338 -2.34 20.57 0.18
C PRO A 338 -3.18 20.95 1.39
N THR A 339 -2.71 20.59 2.59
CA THR A 339 -3.32 20.97 3.87
C THR A 339 -2.24 21.38 4.86
N PRO A 340 -2.54 22.10 5.96
CA PRO A 340 -1.52 22.49 6.94
C PRO A 340 -0.69 21.32 7.50
N GLY A 341 -1.30 20.13 7.66
CA GLY A 341 -0.59 18.92 8.09
C GLY A 341 0.16 18.18 6.97
N TYR A 342 -0.23 18.41 5.71
CA TYR A 342 0.37 17.81 4.52
C TYR A 342 0.52 18.86 3.42
N PRO A 343 1.53 19.75 3.52
CA PRO A 343 1.60 20.97 2.70
C PRO A 343 1.85 20.69 1.22
N THR A 344 2.32 19.51 0.84
CA THR A 344 2.53 19.11 -0.56
C THR A 344 1.35 18.35 -1.16
N GLY A 345 0.38 17.93 -0.34
CA GLY A 345 -0.69 17.02 -0.77
C GLY A 345 -0.17 15.67 -1.30
N GLY A 346 -1.00 14.98 -2.08
CA GLY A 346 -0.64 13.71 -2.73
C GLY A 346 -0.09 13.94 -4.14
N LYS A 347 1.17 13.55 -4.39
CA LYS A 347 1.86 13.71 -5.69
C LYS A 347 1.06 13.09 -6.86
N MET A 348 0.81 11.78 -6.82
CA MET A 348 0.11 11.06 -7.90
C MET A 348 -1.36 11.51 -8.06
N SER A 349 -2.07 11.74 -6.95
CA SER A 349 -3.48 12.12 -7.04
C SER A 349 -3.66 13.51 -7.65
N GLN A 350 -2.75 14.45 -7.38
CA GLN A 350 -2.74 15.77 -8.00
C GLN A 350 -2.26 15.71 -9.46
N PHE A 351 -1.29 14.84 -9.77
CA PHE A 351 -0.87 14.58 -11.15
C PHE A 351 -2.04 14.09 -12.02
N LEU A 352 -2.81 13.10 -11.54
CA LEU A 352 -4.00 12.62 -12.22
C LEU A 352 -5.08 13.71 -12.33
N ASP A 353 -5.26 14.53 -11.29
CA ASP A 353 -6.23 15.64 -11.30
C ASP A 353 -5.87 16.76 -12.29
N GLY A 354 -4.58 16.88 -12.63
CA GLY A 354 -4.05 17.80 -13.64
C GLY A 354 -4.17 17.29 -15.08
N LEU A 355 -4.57 16.04 -15.31
CA LEU A 355 -4.84 15.54 -16.66
C LEU A 355 -6.11 16.22 -17.21
N ALA A 356 -5.96 16.93 -18.34
CA ALA A 356 -7.01 17.67 -19.03
C ALA A 356 -7.66 16.82 -20.12
#